data_AF-A0A496AB65-F1
#
_entry.id   AF-A0A496AB65-F1
#
_cell.length_a   1.000
_cell.length_b   1.000
_cell.length_c   1.000
_cell.angle_alpha   90.00
_cell.angle_beta   90.00
_cell.angle_gamma   90.00
#
_symmetry.space_group_name_H-M   'P 1'
#
loop_
_entity.id
_entity.type
_entity.pdbx_description
1 polymer ?
#
loop_
_entity_poly.entity_id
_entity_poly.type
_entity_poly.pdbx_seq_one_letter_code
_entity_poly.pdbx_strand_id
1 'polypeptide(L)' 'MAYIDKIKEEIGWLKVIFAISIATDISLIAWLIQSYGKVSKFLSIVGVLGAIVILFAIDRLDSIARRKMNELEEL' A
#
# COMPACT_ATOMS: atom_id res chain seq x y z
N MET A 1 -21.46 6.87 20.08
CA MET A 1 -20.58 7.96 19.59
C MET A 1 -19.10 7.59 19.69
N ALA A 2 -18.54 7.30 20.87
CA ALA A 2 -17.11 6.99 21.02
C ALA A 2 -16.57 5.84 20.13
N TYR A 3 -17.37 4.80 19.87
CA TYR A 3 -16.96 3.70 18.99
C TYR A 3 -16.86 4.13 17.51
N ILE A 4 -17.81 4.94 17.04
CA ILE A 4 -17.84 5.46 15.67
C ILE A 4 -16.66 6.40 15.42
N ASP A 5 -16.32 7.24 16.39
CA ASP A 5 -15.16 8.14 16.30
C ASP A 5 -13.84 7.35 16.22
N LYS A 6 -13.71 6.26 16.99
CA LYS A 6 -12.56 5.36 16.91
C LYS A 6 -12.42 4.71 15.53
N ILE A 7 -13.51 4.22 14.93
CA ILE A 7 -13.42 3.61 13.59
C ILE A 7 -13.08 4.68 12.54
N LYS A 8 -13.63 5.89 12.65
CA LYS A 8 -13.26 7.00 11.76
C LYS A 8 -11.77 7.32 11.83
N GLU A 9 -11.18 7.33 13.01
CA GLU A 9 -9.75 7.57 13.20
C GLU A 9 -8.91 6.44 12.57
N GLU A 10 -9.31 5.19 12.75
CA GLU A 10 -8.65 4.03 12.14
C GLU A 10 -8.72 4.05 10.61
N ILE A 11 -9.85 4.47 10.02
CA ILE A 11 -9.97 4.68 8.57
C ILE A 11 -9.08 5.84 8.11
N GLY A 12 -8.99 6.90 8.90
CA GLY A 12 -8.08 8.02 8.66
C GLY A 12 -6.63 7.54 8.56
N TRP A 13 -6.19 6.72 9.51
CA TRP A 13 -4.85 6.10 9.49
C TRP A 13 -4.63 5.19 8.29
N LEU A 14 -5.65 4.40 7.90
CA LEU A 14 -5.60 3.57 6.70
C LEU A 14 -5.37 4.37 5.43
N LYS A 15 -6.00 5.55 5.29
CA LYS A 15 -5.76 6.45 4.14
C LYS A 15 -4.32 6.94 4.09
N VAL A 16 -3.72 7.26 5.24
CA VAL A 16 -2.32 7.71 5.30
C VAL A 16 -1.38 6.59 4.85
N ILE A 17 -1.58 5.36 5.36
CA ILE A 17 -0.75 4.21 4.98
C ILE A 17 -0.93 3.89 3.48
N PHE A 18 -2.15 4.02 2.96
CA PHE A 18 -2.43 3.84 1.53
C PHE A 18 -1.69 4.86 0.66
N ALA A 19 -1.71 6.14 1.06
CA ALA A 19 -0.96 7.19 0.36
C ALA A 19 0.55 6.94 0.36
N ILE A 20 1.12 6.52 1.50
CA ILE A 20 2.54 6.15 1.59
C ILE A 20 2.87 4.96 0.70
N SER A 21 1.98 3.96 0.65
CA SER A 21 2.16 2.78 -0.20
C SER A 21 2.20 3.16 -1.68
N ILE A 22 1.25 3.99 -2.14
CA ILE A 22 1.23 4.51 -3.51
C ILE A 22 2.50 5.30 -3.84
N ALA A 23 2.92 6.20 -2.94
CA ALA A 23 4.13 6.99 -3.15
C ALA A 23 5.38 6.11 -3.24
N THR A 24 5.42 5.02 -2.46
CA THR A 24 6.50 4.03 -2.50
C THR A 24 6.49 3.28 -3.82
N ASP A 25 5.33 2.83 -4.31
CA ASP A 25 5.20 2.17 -5.61
C ASP A 25 5.67 3.05 -6.76
N ILE A 26 5.19 4.29 -6.83
CA ILE A 26 5.60 5.23 -7.88
C ILE A 26 7.11 5.46 -7.84
N SER A 27 7.67 5.60 -6.64
CA SER A 27 9.13 5.76 -6.46
C SER A 27 9.90 4.53 -6.93
N LEU A 28 9.39 3.32 -6.65
CA LEU A 28 10.03 2.06 -7.02
C LEU A 28 9.95 1.82 -8.53
N ILE A 29 8.81 2.13 -9.16
CA ILE A 29 8.63 2.11 -10.62
C ILE A 29 9.57 3.13 -11.29
N ALA A 30 9.63 4.35 -10.78
CA ALA A 30 10.51 5.39 -11.31
C ALA A 30 12.00 5.02 -11.21
N TRP A 31 12.39 4.36 -10.11
CA TRP A 31 13.75 3.84 -9.96
C TRP A 31 14.04 2.69 -10.92
N LEU A 32 13.07 1.80 -11.14
CA LEU A 32 13.21 0.68 -12.07
C LEU A 32 13.41 1.17 -13.51
N ILE A 33 12.61 2.17 -13.94
CA ILE A 33 12.73 2.79 -15.27
C ILE A 33 14.12 3.45 -15.44
N GLN A 34 14.61 4.16 -14.42
CA GLN A 34 15.93 4.80 -14.46
C GLN A 34 17.10 3.80 -14.44
N SER A 35 16.92 2.65 -13.80
CA SER A 35 17.92 1.57 -13.75
C SER A 35 17.89 0.63 -14.95
N TYR A 36 16.84 0.69 -15.80
CA TYR A 36 16.69 -0.17 -16.98
C TYR A 36 17.84 0.11 -17.97
N GLY A 37 18.84 -0.78 -17.99
CA GLY A 37 20.00 -0.71 -18.89
C GLY A 37 21.34 -0.32 -18.26
N LYS A 38 21.37 0.19 -17.02
CA LYS A 38 22.63 0.51 -16.29
C LYS A 38 23.05 -0.55 -15.26
N VAL A 39 22.17 -1.51 -14.99
CA VAL A 39 22.24 -2.33 -13.78
C VAL A 39 22.18 -3.83 -14.10
N SER A 40 22.87 -4.66 -13.31
CA SER A 40 22.93 -6.12 -13.51
C SER A 40 21.57 -6.78 -13.33
N LYS A 41 21.33 -7.91 -14.03
CA LYS A 41 20.09 -8.71 -13.96
C LYS A 41 19.59 -8.99 -12.53
N PHE A 42 20.49 -9.05 -11.56
CA PHE A 42 20.17 -9.32 -10.16
C PHE A 42 19.38 -8.16 -9.50
N LEU A 43 19.75 -6.91 -9.78
CA LEU A 43 19.05 -5.75 -9.21
C LEU A 43 17.67 -5.54 -9.85
N SER A 44 17.49 -5.88 -11.14
CA SER A 44 16.17 -5.87 -11.77
C SER A 44 15.22 -6.87 -11.12
N ILE A 45 15.71 -8.07 -10.76
CA ILE A 45 14.91 -9.08 -10.05
C ILE A 45 14.50 -8.58 -8.66
N VAL A 46 15.42 -7.92 -7.93
CA VAL A 46 15.11 -7.31 -6.63
C VAL A 46 14.05 -6.21 -6.76
N GLY A 47 14.11 -5.38 -7.82
CA GLY A 47 13.09 -4.36 -8.10
C GLY A 47 11.71 -4.97 -8.38
N VAL A 48 11.64 -6.05 -9.16
CA VAL A 48 10.38 -6.77 -9.43
C VAL A 48 9.83 -7.41 -8.15
N LEU A 49 10.68 -8.05 -7.34
CA LEU A 49 10.28 -8.60 -6.04
C LEU A 49 9.78 -7.50 -5.09
N GLY A 50 10.43 -6.33 -5.09
CA GLY A 50 9.98 -5.17 -4.33
C GLY A 50 8.58 -4.72 -4.73
N ALA A 51 8.31 -4.61 -6.03
CA ALA A 51 6.98 -4.26 -6.54
C ALA A 51 5.91 -5.30 -6.14
N ILE A 52 6.24 -6.60 -6.21
CA ILE A 52 5.32 -7.67 -5.78
C ILE A 52 4.99 -7.56 -4.28
N VAL A 53 5.98 -7.26 -3.44
CA VAL A 53 5.77 -7.10 -1.99
C VAL A 53 4.87 -5.90 -1.69
N ILE A 54 5.03 -4.78 -2.40
CA ILE A 54 4.18 -3.61 -2.19
C ILE A 54 2.75 -3.88 -2.68
N LEU A 55 2.57 -4.53 -3.83
CA LEU A 55 1.25 -4.96 -4.29
C LEU A 55 0.55 -5.86 -3.25
N PHE A 56 1.30 -6.78 -2.63
CA PHE A 56 0.77 -7.63 -1.57
C PHE A 56 0.41 -6.84 -0.30
N ALA A 57 1.19 -5.79 0.02
CA ALA A 57 0.90 -4.89 1.13
C ALA A 57 -0.39 -4.08 0.87
N ILE A 58 -0.59 -3.60 -0.35
CA ILE A 58 -1.81 -2.88 -0.77
C ILE A 58 -3.03 -3.79 -0.67
N ASP A 59 -2.95 -5.03 -1.17
CA ASP A 59 -4.08 -5.96 -1.12
C ASP A 59 -4.49 -6.31 0.32
N ARG A 60 -3.50 -6.43 1.22
CA ARG A 60 -3.76 -6.62 2.66
C ARG A 60 -4.39 -5.39 3.31
N LEU A 61 -3.92 -4.19 2.96
CA LEU A 61 -4.50 -2.93 3.45
C LEU A 61 -5.95 -2.78 2.99
N ASP A 62 -6.23 -3.11 1.75
CA ASP A 62 -7.55 -3.01 1.12
C ASP A 62 -8.54 -4.01 1.74
N SER A 63 -8.08 -5.22 2.09
CA SER A 63 -8.87 -6.19 2.87
C SER A 63 -9.23 -5.66 4.27
N ILE A 64 -8.28 -5.04 4.97
CA ILE A 64 -8.51 -4.47 6.31
C ILE A 64 -9.45 -3.26 6.22
N ALA A 65 -9.29 -2.42 5.19
CA ALA A 65 -10.14 -1.26 4.94
C ALA A 65 -11.60 -1.67 4.75
N ARG A 66 -11.85 -2.65 3.87
CA ARG A 66 -13.18 -3.19 3.60
C ARG A 66 -13.83 -3.77 4.84
N ARG A 67 -13.05 -4.51 5.64
CA ARG A 67 -13.56 -5.13 6.86
C ARG A 67 -14.02 -4.09 7.88
N LYS A 68 -13.25 -3.00 8.06
CA LYS A 68 -13.63 -1.87 8.92
C LYS A 68 -14.79 -1.03 8.39
N MET A 69 -14.92 -0.91 7.05
CA MET A 69 -16.08 -0.27 6.43
C MET A 69 -17.37 -1.07 6.65
N ASN A 70 -17.34 -2.40 6.50
CA ASN A 70 -18.50 -3.25 6.78
C ASN A 70 -18.96 -3.14 8.25
N GLU A 71 -18.02 -3.07 9.21
CA GLU A 71 -18.37 -2.88 10.63
C GLU A 71 -19.06 -1.54 10.91
N LEU A 72 -18.81 -0.50 10.11
CA LEU A 72 -19.53 0.77 10.18
C LEU A 72 -20.89 0.74 9.49
N GLU A 73 -21.05 -0.11 8.47
CA GLU A 73 -22.29 -0.23 7.70
C GLU A 73 -23.33 -1.12 8.41
N GLU A 74 -22.87 -2.06 9.25
CA GLU A 74 -23.71 -2.92 10.10
C GLU A 74 -24.18 -2.24 11.41
N LEU A 75 -23.68 -1.05 11.73
CA LEU A 75 -23.96 -0.27 12.96
C LEU A 75 -24.93 0.89 12.74
#